data_AF-A0AAX2CNY3-F1
#
_entry.id   AF-A0AAX2CNY3-F1
#
_cell.length_a   1.000
_cell.length_b   1.000
_cell.length_c   1.000
_cell.angle_alpha   90.00
_cell.angle_beta   90.00
_cell.angle_gamma   90.00
#
_symmetry.space_group_name_H-M   'P 1'
#
loop_
_entity.id
_entity.type
_entity.pdbx_description
1 polymer ?
#
loop_
_entity_poly.entity_id
_entity_poly.type
_entity_poly.pdbx_seq_one_letter_code
_entity_poly.pdbx_strand_id
1 'polypeptide(L)' 'MMDEINLNHRYWCFGIDQCYPCGGFADIHKTTDSKQEAIKWHEEEKEHFDFCKVWDSVTREYVDNEKKEDERNG' A
#
# COMPACT_ATOMS: atom_id res chain seq x y z
N MET A 1 9.37 24.50 5.32
CA MET A 1 8.10 24.36 4.59
C MET A 1 7.31 23.33 5.35
N MET A 2 6.09 23.66 5.77
CA MET A 2 5.15 22.61 6.20
C MET A 2 4.68 21.96 4.91
N ASP A 3 5.04 20.70 4.69
CA ASP A 3 4.34 19.88 3.70
C ASP A 3 2.84 20.01 3.99
N GLU A 4 2.07 20.48 3.01
CA GLU A 4 0.62 20.49 3.11
C GLU A 4 0.15 19.04 3.23
N ILE A 5 -0.10 18.61 4.46
CA ILE A 5 -0.64 17.29 4.77
C ILE A 5 -2.03 17.22 4.16
N ASN A 6 -2.14 16.53 3.03
CA ASN A 6 -3.42 16.29 2.37
C ASN A 6 -4.14 15.18 3.12
N LEU A 7 -4.95 15.55 4.12
CA LEU A 7 -5.71 14.61 4.94
C LEU A 7 -6.66 13.71 4.12
N ASN A 8 -6.98 14.09 2.88
CA ASN A 8 -7.82 13.33 1.95
C ASN A 8 -7.02 12.37 1.06
N HIS A 9 -5.69 12.51 0.97
CA HIS A 9 -4.83 11.58 0.25
C HIS A 9 -4.10 10.70 1.23
N ARG A 10 -4.50 9.44 1.33
CA ARG A 10 -3.81 8.46 2.17
C ARG A 10 -3.41 7.22 1.39
N TYR A 11 -2.20 6.77 1.66
CA TYR A 11 -1.72 5.44 1.37
C TYR A 11 -2.10 4.53 2.52
N TRP A 12 -2.74 3.41 2.20
CA TRP A 12 -3.11 2.37 3.16
C TRP A 12 -2.20 1.19 2.97
N CYS A 13 -1.47 0.84 4.03
CA CYS A 13 -0.50 -0.24 4.02
C CYS A 13 -1.05 -1.42 4.83
N PHE A 14 -1.12 -2.60 4.21
CA PHE A 14 -1.74 -3.78 4.81
C PHE A 14 -1.00 -5.09 4.47
N GLY A 15 -1.15 -6.05 5.39
CA GLY A 15 -0.37 -7.27 5.51
C GLY A 15 -1.15 -8.56 5.19
N ILE A 16 -2.21 -8.47 4.37
CA ILE A 16 -3.24 -9.52 4.24
C ILE A 16 -3.32 -10.12 2.83
N ASP A 17 -3.66 -11.41 2.74
CA ASP A 17 -3.93 -12.17 1.51
C ASP A 17 -5.28 -11.81 0.85
N GLN A 18 -5.63 -10.53 0.83
CA GLN A 18 -6.84 -10.06 0.16
C GLN A 18 -6.53 -8.84 -0.69
N CYS A 19 -7.06 -8.85 -1.92
CA CYS A 19 -6.98 -7.75 -2.89
C CYS A 19 -7.77 -6.49 -2.47
N TYR A 20 -8.25 -6.42 -1.23
CA TYR A 20 -8.79 -5.23 -0.58
C TYR A 20 -8.95 -5.52 0.93
N PRO A 21 -8.81 -4.53 1.82
CA PRO A 21 -9.18 -4.70 3.23
C PRO A 21 -10.70 -4.88 3.35
N CYS A 22 -11.18 -6.12 3.27
CA CYS A 22 -12.60 -6.45 3.48
C CYS A 22 -13.03 -6.28 4.94
N GLY A 23 -12.09 -6.31 5.90
CA GLY A 23 -12.31 -5.94 7.30
C GLY A 23 -12.27 -4.44 7.57
N GLY A 24 -12.10 -3.61 6.55
CA GLY A 24 -12.04 -2.15 6.67
C GLY A 24 -10.75 -1.68 7.34
N PHE A 25 -10.82 -0.68 8.23
CA PHE A 25 -9.64 -0.08 8.88
C PHE A 25 -8.89 -1.05 9.81
N ALA A 26 -9.48 -2.18 10.21
CA ALA A 26 -8.85 -3.15 11.10
C ALA A 26 -7.66 -3.88 10.44
N ASP A 27 -7.66 -3.96 9.11
CA ASP A 27 -6.62 -4.64 8.34
C ASP A 27 -5.46 -3.71 7.96
N ILE A 28 -5.56 -2.42 8.30
CA ILE A 28 -4.56 -1.41 7.96
C ILE A 28 -3.51 -1.36 9.07
N HIS A 29 -2.27 -1.73 8.76
CA HIS A 29 -1.15 -1.62 9.69
C HIS A 29 -0.62 -0.19 9.78
N LYS A 30 -0.66 0.55 8.67
CA LYS A 30 -0.19 1.94 8.61
C LYS A 30 -0.97 2.76 7.60
N THR A 31 -1.20 4.04 7.93
CA THR A 31 -1.60 5.06 6.96
C THR A 31 -0.57 6.17 6.92
N THR A 32 -0.26 6.68 5.73
CA THR A 32 0.56 7.89 5.54
C THR A 32 -0.01 8.68 4.36
N ASP A 33 0.20 9.98 4.34
CA ASP A 33 -0.07 10.86 3.21
C ASP A 33 1.15 10.98 2.26
N SER A 34 2.30 10.41 2.64
CA SER A 34 3.52 10.37 1.82
C SER A 34 3.68 9.04 1.10
N LYS A 35 3.73 9.10 -0.24
CA LYS A 35 4.03 7.93 -1.09
C LYS A 35 5.36 7.29 -0.73
N GLN A 36 6.38 8.11 -0.44
CA GLN A 36 7.72 7.62 -0.11
C GLN A 36 7.73 6.85 1.21
N GLU A 37 7.02 7.33 2.23
CA GLU A 37 6.89 6.60 3.50
C GLU A 37 6.13 5.28 3.33
N ALA A 38 5.11 5.26 2.47
CA ALA A 38 4.33 4.06 2.21
C ALA A 38 5.17 2.98 1.51
N ILE A 39 5.97 3.38 0.52
CA ILE A 39 6.91 2.49 -0.18
C ILE A 39 7.99 1.99 0.77
N LYS A 40 8.58 2.89 1.58
CA LYS A 40 9.59 2.50 2.56
C LYS A 40 9.06 1.45 3.54
N TRP A 41 7.85 1.67 4.06
CA TRP A 41 7.19 0.68 4.92
C TRP A 41 7.01 -0.66 4.20
N HIS A 42 6.59 -0.64 2.93
CA HIS A 42 6.45 -1.85 2.14
C HIS A 42 7.78 -2.60 1.98
N GLU A 43 8.87 -1.88 1.68
CA GLU A 43 10.19 -2.50 1.55
C GLU A 43 10.72 -3.09 2.85
N GLU A 44 10.45 -2.46 4.00
CA GLU A 44 10.83 -2.94 5.33
C GLU A 44 10.01 -4.18 5.74
N GLU A 45 8.72 -4.21 5.38
CA GLU A 45 7.79 -5.20 5.91
C GLU A 45 7.47 -6.35 4.93
N LYS A 46 7.82 -6.23 3.65
CA LYS A 46 7.59 -7.30 2.63
C LYS A 46 8.27 -8.63 2.94
N GLU A 47 9.33 -8.62 3.75
CA GLU A 47 10.00 -9.85 4.19
C GLU A 47 9.35 -10.45 5.45
N HIS A 48 8.54 -9.66 6.16
CA HIS A 48 7.86 -10.05 7.38
C HIS A 48 6.42 -10.53 7.15
N PHE A 49 5.77 -10.08 6.07
CA PHE A 49 4.43 -10.50 5.68
C PHE A 49 4.43 -11.28 4.37
N ASP A 50 3.67 -12.38 4.33
CA ASP A 50 3.42 -13.14 3.09
C ASP A 50 2.72 -12.29 2.02
N PHE A 51 1.98 -11.26 2.46
CA PHE A 51 1.30 -10.30 1.60
C PHE A 51 1.54 -8.90 2.15
N CYS A 52 2.23 -8.06 1.40
CA CYS A 52 2.49 -6.67 1.78
C CYS A 52 2.06 -5.77 0.64
N LYS A 53 1.03 -4.94 0.86
CA LYS A 53 0.40 -4.12 -0.17
C LYS A 53 0.22 -2.68 0.26
N VAL A 54 0.30 -1.77 -0.71
CA VAL A 54 0.11 -0.32 -0.54
C VAL A 54 -0.96 0.14 -1.51
N TRP A 55 -2.07 0.62 -0.96
CA TRP A 55 -3.19 1.14 -1.73
C TRP A 55 -3.23 2.67 -1.68
N ASP A 56 -3.28 3.31 -2.84
CA ASP A 56 -3.55 4.74 -2.95
C ASP A 56 -5.07 4.97 -2.88
N SER A 57 -5.55 5.61 -1.81
CA SER A 57 -6.98 5.88 -1.63
C SER A 57 -7.58 6.87 -2.64
N VAL A 58 -6.74 7.71 -3.27
CA VAL A 58 -7.19 8.73 -4.22
C VAL A 58 -7.23 8.16 -5.63
N THR A 59 -6.13 7.58 -6.10
CA THR A 59 -6.09 6.98 -7.44
C THR A 59 -6.80 5.63 -7.48
N ARG A 60 -7.03 5.01 -6.32
CA ARG A 60 -7.66 3.70 -6.16
C ARG A 60 -6.86 2.60 -6.86
N GLU A 61 -5.54 2.67 -6.70
CA GLU A 61 -4.58 1.76 -7.33
C GLU A 61 -3.56 1.25 -6.31
N TYR A 62 -2.96 0.10 -6.62
CA TYR A 62 -1.84 -0.45 -5.85
C TYR A 62 -0.52 0.18 -6.27
N VAL A 63 0.19 0.74 -5.31
CA VAL A 63 1.47 1.44 -5.52
C VAL A 63 2.64 0.46 -5.53
N ASP A 64 2.53 -0.63 -4.78
CA ASP A 64 3.52 -1.72 -4.72
C ASP A 64 3.47 -2.64 -5.95
N ASN A 65 2.52 -2.42 -6.86
CA ASN A 65 2.37 -3.18 -8.08
C ASN A 65 3.37 -2.71 -9.15
N GLU A 66 4.66 -2.69 -8.81
CA GLU A 66 5.71 -2.76 -9.82
C GLU A 66 5.58 -4.12 -10.51
N LYS A 67 4.75 -4.13 -11.56
CA LYS A 67 4.69 -5.10 -12.65
C LYS A 67 5.19 -6.51 -12.29
N LYS A 68 4.26 -7.36 -11.83
CA LYS A 68 4.25 -8.75 -12.32
C LYS A 68 3.75 -8.75 -13.77
N GLU A 69 4.46 -8.08 -14.67
CA GLU A 69 4.43 -8.36 -16.11
C GLU A 69 5.55 -9.37 -16.39
N ASP A 70 5.42 -10.59 -15.88
CA ASP A 70 6.03 -11.78 -16.44
C ASP A 70 5.31 -12.98 -15.81
N GLU A 71 5.11 -14.05 -16.58
CA GLU A 71 4.50 -15.35 -16.18
C GLU A 71 2.98 -15.57 -16.33
N ARG A 72 2.26 -14.82 -17.17
CA ARG A 72 1.00 -15.33 -17.78
C ARG A 72 0.92 -14.99 -19.26
N ASN A 73 1.67 -15.75 -20.05
CA ASN A 73 1.50 -16.09 -21.46
C ASN A 73 2.81 -16.80 -21.84
N GLY A 74 2.94 -18.10 -22.08
CA GLY A 74 2.06 -19.26 -22.17
C GLY A 74 2.95 -20.43 -22.61
#